data_AF-A0A7T8D1E8-F1
#
_entry.id   AF-A0A7T8D1E8-F1
#
_cell.length_a   1.000
_cell.length_b   1.000
_cell.length_c   1.000
_cell.angle_alpha   90.00
_cell.angle_beta   90.00
_cell.angle_gamma   90.00
#
_symmetry.space_group_name_H-M   'P 1'
#
loop_
_entity.id
_entity.type
_entity.pdbx_description
1 polymer ?
#
loop_
_entity_poly.entity_id
_entity_poly.type
_entity_poly.pdbx_seq_one_letter_code
_entity_poly.pdbx_strand_id
1 'polypeptide(L)'
;FADIGDIVRGKDLYRGNNKEKENLEKNLKEIFRRVQGKNQSKLDALSLDQVREYWWEENRETVWKAITCNAKGSQYFRGTCGGGQNKTQDNCRCAANIDPPTYFDYVPQYLR
;
A
#
# COMPACT_ATOMS: atom_id res chain seq x y z
N PHE A 1 1.58 0.42 -6.87
CA PHE A 1 0.77 0.15 -5.66
C PHE A 1 1.25 -1.12 -4.97
N ALA A 2 1.13 -2.29 -5.61
CA ALA A 2 1.55 -3.56 -5.02
C ALA A 2 3.05 -3.61 -4.65
N ASP A 3 3.96 -3.12 -5.51
CA ASP A 3 5.40 -3.04 -5.16
C ASP A 3 5.68 -2.07 -4.00
N ILE A 4 4.96 -0.95 -3.91
CA ILE A 4 5.05 -0.03 -2.77
C ILE A 4 4.61 -0.75 -1.49
N GLY A 5 3.54 -1.54 -1.56
CA GLY A 5 3.08 -2.37 -0.45
C GLY A 5 4.13 -3.39 -0.01
N ASP A 6 4.83 -4.03 -0.95
CA ASP A 6 5.91 -4.95 -0.61
C ASP A 6 7.13 -4.28 0.00
N ILE A 7 7.50 -3.09 -0.47
CA ILE A 7 8.58 -2.28 0.14
C ILE A 7 8.19 -1.91 1.58
N VAL A 8 6.98 -1.38 1.78
CA VAL A 8 6.49 -0.99 3.10
C VAL A 8 6.42 -2.18 4.04
N ARG A 9 6.06 -3.38 3.56
CA ARG A 9 5.97 -4.62 4.36
C ARG A 9 7.28 -5.42 4.46
N GLY A 10 8.32 -5.03 3.73
CA GLY A 10 9.61 -5.74 3.74
C GLY A 10 9.61 -7.05 2.94
N LYS A 11 8.64 -7.21 2.02
CA LYS A 11 8.48 -8.38 1.13
C LYS A 11 9.09 -8.17 -0.26
N ASP A 12 9.63 -6.98 -0.53
CA ASP A 12 10.21 -6.65 -1.82
C ASP A 12 11.49 -7.46 -2.13
N LEU A 13 11.47 -8.15 -3.26
CA LEU A 13 12.52 -9.03 -3.77
C LEU A 13 13.56 -8.30 -4.63
N TYR A 14 13.47 -6.98 -4.83
CA TYR A 14 14.44 -6.25 -5.65
C TYR A 14 15.88 -6.44 -5.13
N ARG A 15 16.79 -6.90 -5.98
CA ARG A 15 18.20 -7.21 -5.63
C ARG A 15 19.22 -6.26 -6.29
N GLY A 16 18.77 -5.08 -6.72
CA GLY A 16 19.62 -4.10 -7.42
C GLY A 16 20.60 -3.39 -6.49
N ASN A 17 20.59 -2.06 -6.45
CA ASN A 17 21.52 -1.27 -5.63
C ASN A 17 21.35 -1.57 -4.12
N ASN A 18 22.14 -2.53 -3.61
CA ASN A 18 22.01 -3.06 -2.26
C ASN A 18 22.14 -1.98 -1.18
N LYS A 19 23.01 -0.98 -1.38
CA LYS A 19 23.25 0.07 -0.40
C LYS A 19 22.04 0.98 -0.20
N GLU A 20 21.36 1.35 -1.29
CA GLU A 20 20.14 2.16 -1.23
C GLU A 20 18.98 1.38 -0.60
N LYS A 21 18.84 0.10 -0.98
CA LYS A 21 17.83 -0.79 -0.40
C LYS A 21 18.04 -0.98 1.11
N GLU A 22 19.27 -1.23 1.54
CA GLU A 22 19.61 -1.39 2.95
C GLU A 22 19.32 -0.13 3.75
N ASN A 23 19.67 1.04 3.22
CA ASN A 23 19.37 2.33 3.86
C ASN A 23 17.87 2.57 3.97
N LEU A 24 17.11 2.29 2.90
CA LEU A 24 15.65 2.42 2.90
C LEU A 24 15.01 1.49 3.93
N GLU A 25 15.38 0.20 3.92
CA GLU A 25 14.83 -0.79 4.84
C GLU A 25 15.22 -0.48 6.29
N LYS A 26 16.44 0.01 6.54
CA LYS A 26 16.88 0.46 7.86
C LYS A 26 16.01 1.62 8.37
N ASN A 27 15.76 2.61 7.51
CA ASN A 27 14.91 3.76 7.86
C ASN A 27 13.47 3.32 8.13
N LEU A 28 12.90 2.43 7.31
CA LEU A 28 11.56 1.89 7.52
C LEU A 28 11.48 1.14 8.85
N LYS A 29 12.44 0.24 9.14
CA LYS A 29 12.49 -0.46 10.43
C LYS A 29 12.57 0.49 11.61
N GLU A 30 13.34 1.57 11.51
CA GLU A 30 13.43 2.58 12.56
C GLU A 30 12.09 3.31 12.78
N ILE A 31 11.41 3.71 11.70
CA ILE A 31 10.08 4.33 11.77
C ILE A 31 9.09 3.40 12.46
N PHE A 32 9.00 2.13 12.03
CA PHE A 32 8.04 1.19 12.59
C PHE A 32 8.37 0.80 14.04
N ARG A 33 9.64 0.74 14.44
CA ARG A 33 10.03 0.58 15.86
C ARG A 33 9.55 1.76 16.70
N ARG A 34 9.66 2.99 16.19
CA ARG A 34 9.14 4.19 16.87
C ARG A 34 7.61 4.15 16.98
N VAL A 35 6.92 3.70 15.93
CA VAL A 35 5.44 3.53 15.94
C VAL A 35 5.02 2.48 16.96
N GLN A 36 5.73 1.34 17.02
CA GLN A 36 5.49 0.28 17.98
C GLN A 36 5.74 0.75 19.42
N GLY A 37 6.88 1.40 19.68
CA GLY A 37 7.22 1.92 21.01
C GLY A 37 6.25 3.00 21.52
N LYS A 38 5.67 3.82 20.63
CA LYS A 38 4.64 4.80 21.00
C LYS A 38 3.28 4.17 21.35
N ASN A 39 2.99 2.97 20.83
CA ASN A 39 1.72 2.27 21.02
C ASN A 39 1.91 0.94 21.74
N GLN A 40 2.84 0.90 22.71
CA GLN A 40 3.31 -0.33 23.33
C GLN A 40 2.16 -1.16 23.93
N SER A 41 1.17 -0.53 24.56
CA SER A 41 0.00 -1.23 25.10
C SER A 41 -0.80 -2.06 24.08
N LYS A 42 -0.72 -1.74 22.79
CA LYS A 42 -1.44 -2.45 21.71
C LYS A 42 -0.53 -3.26 20.78
N LEU A 43 0.72 -2.82 20.60
CA LEU A 43 1.62 -3.36 19.58
C LEU A 43 2.82 -4.14 20.15
N ASP A 44 3.02 -4.21 21.47
CA ASP A 44 4.20 -4.85 22.08
C ASP A 44 4.22 -6.38 21.87
N ALA A 45 3.05 -7.02 21.76
CA ALA A 45 2.94 -8.45 21.46
C ALA A 45 3.15 -8.80 19.97
N LEU A 46 3.20 -7.80 19.08
CA LEU A 46 3.30 -8.01 17.65
C LEU A 46 4.77 -7.93 17.19
N SER A 47 5.13 -8.78 16.24
CA SER A 47 6.40 -8.61 15.51
C SER A 47 6.36 -7.35 14.64
N LEU A 48 7.54 -6.80 14.33
CA LEU A 48 7.65 -5.63 13.46
C LEU A 48 7.00 -5.88 12.09
N ASP A 49 7.09 -7.11 11.56
CA ASP A 49 6.49 -7.49 10.29
C ASP A 49 4.96 -7.46 10.37
N GLN A 50 4.36 -7.94 11.45
CA GLN A 50 2.91 -7.83 11.68
C GLN A 50 2.45 -6.37 11.79
N VAL A 51 3.24 -5.51 12.47
CA VAL A 51 2.93 -4.08 12.55
C VAL A 51 2.93 -3.43 11.16
N ARG A 52 3.88 -3.80 10.30
CA ARG A 52 3.94 -3.29 8.91
C ARG A 52 2.76 -3.76 8.07
N GLU A 53 2.33 -5.02 8.22
CA GLU A 53 1.14 -5.56 7.54
C GLU A 53 -0.14 -4.82 7.97
N TYR A 54 -0.38 -4.68 9.28
CA TYR A 54 -1.55 -3.95 9.77
C TYR A 54 -1.53 -2.48 9.36
N TRP A 55 -0.36 -1.85 9.35
CA TRP A 55 -0.24 -0.49 8.86
C TRP A 55 -0.60 -0.38 7.38
N TRP A 56 -0.14 -1.33 6.55
CA TRP A 56 -0.50 -1.34 5.14
C TRP A 56 -2.01 -1.51 4.95
N GLU A 57 -2.62 -2.49 5.62
CA GLU A 57 -4.07 -2.73 5.57
C GLU A 57 -4.87 -1.46 5.88
N GLU A 58 -4.52 -0.76 6.97
CA GLU A 58 -5.23 0.43 7.42
C GLU A 58 -5.04 1.63 6.47
N ASN A 59 -3.90 1.72 5.78
CA ASN A 59 -3.53 2.91 4.99
C ASN A 59 -3.60 2.71 3.47
N ARG A 60 -3.85 1.49 2.99
CA ARG A 60 -3.80 1.16 1.56
C ARG A 60 -4.77 1.99 0.71
N GLU A 61 -5.96 2.31 1.24
CA GLU A 61 -6.93 3.18 0.55
C GLU A 61 -6.39 4.60 0.36
N THR A 62 -5.76 5.15 1.40
CA THR A 62 -5.18 6.49 1.38
C THR A 62 -3.99 6.54 0.42
N VAL A 63 -3.15 5.51 0.42
CA VAL A 63 -2.02 5.38 -0.51
C VAL A 63 -2.52 5.27 -1.95
N TRP A 64 -3.56 4.46 -2.20
CA TRP A 64 -4.18 4.34 -3.52
C TRP A 64 -4.71 5.68 -4.02
N LYS A 65 -5.49 6.37 -3.17
CA LYS A 65 -6.01 7.70 -3.48
C LYS A 65 -4.91 8.68 -3.86
N ALA A 66 -3.78 8.68 -3.14
CA ALA A 66 -2.65 9.54 -3.44
C ALA A 66 -2.03 9.23 -4.82
N ILE A 67 -1.92 7.94 -5.17
CA ILE A 67 -1.39 7.49 -6.48
C ILE A 67 -2.34 7.87 -7.62
N THR A 68 -3.65 7.73 -7.42
CA THR A 68 -4.64 7.97 -8.48
C THR A 68 -5.07 9.42 -8.63
N CYS A 69 -4.69 10.29 -7.70
CA CYS A 69 -5.17 11.68 -7.63
C CYS A 69 -4.97 12.48 -8.94
N ASN A 70 -3.87 12.21 -9.67
CA ASN A 70 -3.54 12.87 -10.93
C ASN A 70 -3.60 11.95 -12.15
N ALA A 71 -4.08 10.71 -11.98
CA ALA A 71 -4.19 9.76 -13.09
C ALA A 71 -5.40 10.13 -13.96
N LYS A 72 -5.20 10.84 -15.08
CA LYS A 72 -6.24 11.14 -16.08
C LYS A 72 -6.13 10.18 -17.27
N GLY A 73 -7.26 9.75 -17.82
CA GLY A 73 -7.33 8.90 -19.03
C GLY A 73 -7.00 7.41 -18.88
N SER A 74 -6.30 6.99 -17.82
CA SER A 74 -6.00 5.57 -17.55
C SER A 74 -7.14 4.90 -16.77
N GLN A 75 -7.91 3.99 -17.39
CA GLN A 75 -8.89 3.19 -16.66
C GLN A 75 -8.19 1.97 -16.06
N TYR A 76 -8.38 1.70 -14.77
CA TYR A 76 -8.11 0.36 -14.26
C TYR A 76 -9.16 -0.56 -14.89
N PHE A 77 -8.70 -1.64 -15.53
CA PHE A 77 -9.51 -2.49 -16.42
C PHE A 77 -10.72 -3.15 -15.73
N ARG A 78 -10.79 -3.10 -14.40
CA ARG A 78 -12.00 -3.43 -13.64
C ARG A 78 -12.82 -2.16 -13.42
N GLY A 79 -13.96 -2.07 -14.07
CA GLY A 79 -14.92 -1.00 -13.83
C GLY A 79 -15.49 -1.13 -12.42
N THR A 80 -15.02 -0.30 -11.50
CA THR A 80 -15.60 -0.17 -10.17
C THR A 80 -15.82 1.31 -9.87
N CYS A 81 -17.07 1.74 -10.02
CA CYS A 81 -17.74 2.75 -9.19
C CYS A 81 -19.18 2.93 -9.71
N GLY A 82 -20.17 2.69 -8.84
CA GLY A 82 -21.60 2.96 -9.08
C GLY A 82 -22.36 1.77 -9.65
N GLY A 83 -23.34 1.25 -8.90
CA GLY A 83 -24.33 0.33 -9.45
C GLY A 83 -25.15 1.02 -10.55
N GLY A 84 -25.12 0.46 -11.76
CA GLY A 84 -25.84 0.98 -12.92
C GLY A 84 -24.98 0.97 -14.20
N GLN A 85 -25.64 1.08 -15.36
CA GLN A 85 -25.06 0.96 -16.71
C GLN A 85 -24.01 2.04 -17.09
N ASN A 86 -23.64 2.94 -16.18
CA ASN A 86 -22.78 4.09 -16.48
C ASN A 86 -21.33 3.83 -16.04
N LYS A 87 -20.48 3.46 -17.02
CA LYS A 87 -19.03 3.35 -16.86
C LYS A 87 -18.45 4.71 -16.44
N THR A 88 -17.93 4.78 -15.21
CA THR A 88 -16.90 5.73 -14.72
C THR A 88 -16.70 6.99 -15.56
N GLN A 89 -17.59 7.97 -15.41
CA GLN A 89 -17.37 9.35 -15.86
C GLN A 89 -16.52 10.06 -14.81
N ASP A 90 -15.25 10.29 -15.13
CA ASP A 90 -14.31 11.33 -14.62
C ASP A 90 -14.12 11.57 -13.10
N ASN A 91 -14.96 11.04 -12.23
CA ASN A 91 -15.10 11.42 -10.82
C ASN A 91 -14.67 10.33 -9.83
N CYS A 92 -14.28 9.15 -10.31
CA CYS A 92 -13.97 8.01 -9.45
C CYS A 92 -12.51 7.95 -8.98
N ARG A 93 -11.72 9.00 -9.19
CA ARG A 93 -10.24 8.94 -9.05
C ARG A 93 -9.67 9.64 -7.81
N CYS A 94 -10.49 10.38 -7.07
CA CYS A 94 -10.08 11.14 -5.88
C CYS A 94 -11.12 11.17 -4.75
N ALA A 95 -12.24 10.44 -4.85
CA ALA A 95 -13.22 10.46 -3.76
C ALA A 95 -12.58 9.86 -2.49
N ALA A 96 -12.87 10.45 -1.34
CA ALA A 96 -12.46 9.87 -0.07
C ALA A 96 -13.15 8.50 0.10
N ASN A 97 -12.42 7.52 0.65
CA ASN A 97 -12.94 6.19 1.03
C ASN A 97 -13.36 5.32 -0.17
N ILE A 98 -12.55 5.28 -1.23
CA ILE A 98 -12.68 4.27 -2.28
C ILE A 98 -11.70 3.14 -1.95
N ASP A 99 -12.24 1.94 -1.69
CA ASP A 99 -11.46 0.70 -1.61
C ASP A 99 -10.70 0.51 -2.93
N PRO A 100 -9.36 0.32 -2.89
CA PRO A 100 -8.58 0.05 -4.09
C PRO A 100 -9.21 -1.10 -4.91
N PRO A 101 -9.47 -0.92 -6.21
CA PRO A 101 -10.11 -1.93 -7.05
C PRO A 101 -9.19 -3.11 -7.40
N THR A 102 -8.05 -3.21 -6.71
CA THR A 102 -6.99 -4.18 -6.93
C THR A 102 -6.61 -4.85 -5.62
N TYR A 103 -6.34 -6.14 -5.71
CA TYR A 103 -5.79 -6.95 -4.61
C TYR A 103 -4.39 -7.47 -4.96
N PHE A 104 -3.73 -6.88 -5.96
CA PHE A 104 -2.37 -7.29 -6.34
C PHE A 104 -1.36 -7.06 -5.21
N ASP A 105 -1.66 -6.18 -4.25
CA ASP A 105 -0.90 -6.06 -3.01
C ASP A 105 -1.00 -7.30 -2.10
N TYR A 106 -1.93 -8.23 -2.33
CA TYR A 106 -1.96 -9.53 -1.63
C TYR A 106 -1.49 -10.69 -2.51
N VAL A 107 -1.08 -10.42 -3.75
CA VAL A 107 -0.48 -11.42 -4.65
C VAL A 107 1.04 -11.42 -4.44
N PRO A 108 1.69 -12.60 -4.22
CA PRO A 108 3.14 -12.69 -4.10
C PRO A 108 3.86 -12.02 -5.28
N GLN A 109 4.88 -11.19 -5.02
CA GLN A 109 5.56 -10.38 -6.04
C GLN A 109 5.98 -11.17 -7.29
N TYR A 110 6.43 -12.41 -7.11
CA TYR A 110 6.85 -13.28 -8.21
C TYR A 110 5.72 -13.64 -9.20
N LEU A 111 4.47 -13.62 -8.75
CA LEU A 111 3.29 -14.02 -9.53
C LEU A 111 2.51 -12.83 -10.12
N ARG A 112 3.00 -11.59 -9.91
CA ARG A 112 2.30 -10.37 -10.33
C ARG A 112 2.52 -10.02 -11.79
#